data_AF-A0A8T3N3F7-F1
#
_entry.id   AF-A0A8T3N3F7-F1
#
_cell.length_a   1.000
_cell.length_b   1.000
_cell.length_c   1.000
_cell.angle_alpha   90.00
_cell.angle_beta   90.00
_cell.angle_gamma   90.00
#
_symmetry.space_group_name_H-M   'P 1'
#
loop_
_entity.id
_entity.type
_entity.pdbx_description
1 polymer ?
#
loop_
_entity_poly.entity_id
_entity_poly.type
_entity_poly.pdbx_seq_one_letter_code
_entity_poly.pdbx_strand_id
1 'polypeptide(L)'
;MPKLDLTYPTVLQLFGPYEMKGRTESRALLAWFLENYYHFEATEVDDSICDARYDKGVDGLYVNDQLAQVDIFQVQLVKAVSKTLGDVALRKL
;
A
#
# COMPACT_ATOMS: atom_id res chain seq x y z
N MET A 1 22.22 5.16 13.81
CA MET A 1 20.86 4.60 13.69
C MET A 1 20.99 3.14 13.29
N PRO A 2 20.24 2.20 13.88
CA PRO A 2 20.20 0.83 13.38
C PRO A 2 19.75 0.86 11.91
N LYS A 3 20.38 0.03 11.07
CA LYS A 3 20.04 -0.08 9.66
C LYS A 3 18.65 -0.72 9.55
N LEU A 4 17.71 -0.02 8.93
CA LEU A 4 16.38 -0.55 8.67
C LEU A 4 16.48 -1.68 7.65
N ASP A 5 16.03 -2.88 8.01
CA ASP A 5 15.94 -4.01 7.09
C ASP A 5 14.57 -4.00 6.42
N LEU A 6 14.56 -3.58 5.16
CA LEU A 6 13.36 -3.47 4.33
C LEU A 6 13.13 -4.73 3.47
N THR A 7 13.87 -5.81 3.70
CA THR A 7 13.68 -7.05 2.98
C THR A 7 12.44 -7.80 3.48
N TYR A 8 11.79 -8.56 2.60
CA TYR A 8 10.76 -9.52 3.04
C TYR A 8 11.42 -10.71 3.75
N PRO A 9 10.85 -11.21 4.87
CA PRO A 9 9.63 -10.76 5.54
C PRO A 9 9.86 -9.69 6.61
N THR A 10 11.11 -9.26 6.89
CA THR A 10 11.42 -8.30 7.96
C THR A 10 10.60 -7.01 7.89
N VAL A 11 10.36 -6.51 6.66
CA VAL A 11 9.56 -5.31 6.42
C VAL A 11 8.12 -5.40 6.96
N LEU A 12 7.56 -6.60 7.07
CA LEU A 12 6.19 -6.80 7.60
C LEU A 12 6.08 -6.32 9.07
N GLN A 13 7.17 -6.38 9.84
CA GLN A 13 7.17 -5.90 11.23
C GLN A 13 6.90 -4.40 11.34
N LEU A 14 7.09 -3.64 10.25
CA LEU A 14 6.78 -2.22 10.19
C LEU A 14 5.28 -1.95 10.01
N PHE A 15 4.50 -2.94 9.55
CA PHE A 15 3.08 -2.77 9.29
C PHE A 15 2.23 -2.84 10.57
N GLY A 16 2.80 -3.27 11.71
CA GLY A 16 2.16 -3.15 13.03
C GLY A 16 0.66 -3.54 13.05
N PRO A 17 -0.26 -2.62 13.41
CA PRO A 17 -1.69 -2.90 13.57
C PRO A 17 -2.46 -3.08 12.23
N TYR A 18 -1.85 -2.79 11.08
CA TYR A 18 -2.53 -2.87 9.78
C TYR A 18 -2.73 -4.31 9.30
N GLU A 19 -2.12 -5.29 9.98
CA GLU A 19 -2.41 -6.71 9.84
C GLU A 19 -3.78 -7.06 10.45
N MET A 20 -4.86 -6.48 9.90
CA MET A 20 -6.23 -6.84 10.29
C MET A 20 -6.66 -8.15 9.64
N LYS A 21 -7.49 -8.93 10.34
CA LYS A 21 -8.12 -10.17 9.83
C LYS A 21 -8.84 -9.89 8.52
N GLY A 22 -8.30 -10.41 7.40
CA GLY A 22 -8.90 -10.30 6.07
C GLY A 22 -8.11 -9.43 5.08
N ARG A 23 -7.13 -8.63 5.54
CA ARG A 23 -6.22 -7.89 4.65
C ARG A 23 -5.06 -8.76 4.17
N THR A 24 -4.71 -8.62 2.89
CA THR A 24 -3.45 -9.17 2.37
C THR A 24 -2.27 -8.32 2.87
N GLU A 25 -1.07 -8.89 2.93
CA GLU A 25 0.15 -8.14 3.32
C GLU A 25 0.36 -6.87 2.46
N SER A 26 0.00 -6.91 1.18
CA SER A 26 0.10 -5.75 0.28
C SER A 26 -0.91 -4.66 0.64
N ARG A 27 -2.11 -5.01 1.10
CA ARG A 27 -3.09 -4.03 1.61
C ARG A 27 -2.66 -3.44 2.95
N ALA A 28 -2.03 -4.24 3.82
CA ALA A 28 -1.44 -3.73 5.05
C ALA A 28 -0.32 -2.72 4.77
N LEU A 29 0.51 -2.96 3.75
CA LEU A 29 1.51 -2.01 3.27
C LEU A 29 0.86 -0.70 2.76
N LEU A 30 -0.21 -0.79 1.96
CA LEU A 30 -0.91 0.40 1.48
C LEU A 30 -1.54 1.20 2.64
N ALA A 31 -2.18 0.53 3.60
CA ALA A 31 -2.73 1.17 4.79
C ALA A 31 -1.65 1.90 5.60
N TRP A 32 -0.51 1.25 5.84
CA TRP A 32 0.64 1.86 6.49
C TRP A 32 1.10 3.12 5.75
N PHE A 33 1.21 3.05 4.41
CA PHE A 33 1.63 4.18 3.58
C PHE A 33 0.65 5.35 3.66
N LEU A 34 -0.66 5.10 3.59
CA LEU A 34 -1.68 6.15 3.63
C LEU A 34 -1.69 6.88 4.98
N GLU A 35 -1.57 6.17 6.10
CA GLU A 35 -1.52 6.82 7.42
C GLU A 35 -0.19 7.57 7.65
N ASN A 36 0.95 7.00 7.24
CA ASN A 36 2.25 7.57 7.58
C ASN A 36 2.75 8.63 6.59
N TYR A 37 2.35 8.53 5.31
CA TYR A 37 2.79 9.46 4.26
C TYR A 37 1.70 10.45 3.85
N TYR A 38 0.46 9.97 3.69
CA TYR A 38 -0.70 10.81 3.38
C TYR A 38 -1.37 11.41 4.63
N HIS A 39 -0.99 10.94 5.82
CA HIS A 39 -1.56 11.39 7.11
C HIS A 39 -3.08 11.18 7.21
N PHE A 40 -3.59 10.13 6.58
CA PHE A 40 -5.00 9.76 6.68
C PHE A 40 -5.33 9.17 8.03
N GLU A 41 -6.49 9.52 8.56
CA GLU A 41 -7.09 8.86 9.72
C GLU A 41 -7.59 7.45 9.34
N ALA A 42 -7.82 6.60 10.35
CA ALA A 42 -8.18 5.20 10.12
C ALA A 42 -9.38 5.01 9.17
N THR A 43 -10.41 5.85 9.28
CA THR A 43 -11.58 5.81 8.38
C THR A 43 -11.23 6.19 6.95
N GLU A 44 -10.35 7.17 6.76
CA GLU A 44 -9.92 7.60 5.42
C GLU A 44 -9.07 6.53 4.73
N VAL A 45 -8.22 5.80 5.48
CA VAL A 45 -7.49 4.66 4.89
C VAL A 45 -8.45 3.53 4.52
N ASP A 46 -9.44 3.25 5.35
CA ASP A 46 -10.45 2.22 5.08
C ASP A 46 -11.30 2.57 3.85
N ASP A 47 -11.72 3.83 3.73
CA ASP A 47 -12.49 4.33 2.59
C ASP A 47 -11.67 4.39 1.29
N SER A 48 -10.35 4.53 1.40
CA SER A 48 -9.45 4.62 0.24
C SER A 48 -9.06 3.26 -0.33
N ILE A 49 -9.10 2.17 0.45
CA ILE A 49 -8.65 0.85 0.03
C ILE A 49 -9.75 0.13 -0.78
N CYS A 50 -9.38 -0.39 -1.95
CA CYS A 50 -10.29 -1.14 -2.79
C CYS A 50 -10.32 -2.63 -2.39
N ASP A 51 -11.53 -3.17 -2.14
CA ASP A 51 -11.70 -4.52 -1.61
C ASP A 51 -12.07 -5.59 -2.67
N ALA A 52 -12.09 -5.26 -3.96
CA ALA A 52 -12.79 -6.08 -4.96
C ALA A 52 -11.90 -6.98 -5.84
N ARG A 53 -12.45 -8.14 -6.23
CA ARG A 53 -11.89 -9.14 -7.16
C ARG A 53 -11.62 -8.62 -8.60
N TYR A 54 -11.99 -7.38 -8.91
CA TYR A 54 -11.95 -6.80 -10.26
C TYR A 54 -11.27 -5.43 -10.31
N ASP A 55 -10.36 -5.16 -9.37
CA ASP A 55 -9.64 -3.89 -9.25
C ASP A 55 -8.71 -3.56 -10.44
N LYS A 56 -8.36 -4.55 -11.27
CA LYS A 56 -7.47 -4.43 -12.44
C LYS A 56 -6.12 -3.74 -12.12
N GLY A 57 -5.66 -3.78 -10.86
CA GLY A 57 -4.43 -3.12 -10.42
C GLY A 57 -4.63 -1.82 -9.63
N VAL A 58 -5.88 -1.40 -9.38
CA VAL A 58 -6.20 -0.27 -8.50
C VAL A 58 -6.42 -0.75 -7.08
N ASP A 59 -5.38 -0.69 -6.24
CA ASP A 59 -5.44 -1.13 -4.85
C ASP A 59 -6.06 -0.07 -3.91
N GLY A 60 -6.10 1.19 -4.33
CA GLY A 60 -6.81 2.25 -3.61
C GLY A 60 -7.05 3.51 -4.45
N LEU A 61 -7.92 4.39 -3.96
CA LEU A 61 -8.27 5.66 -4.58
C LEU A 61 -8.59 6.71 -3.53
N TYR A 62 -8.14 7.94 -3.73
CA TYR A 62 -8.47 9.08 -2.89
C TYR A 62 -8.86 10.30 -3.73
N VAL A 63 -9.88 11.03 -3.29
CA VAL A 63 -10.31 12.29 -3.92
C VAL A 63 -9.92 13.44 -3.02
N ASN A 64 -9.03 14.30 -3.53
CA ASN A 64 -8.63 15.53 -2.87
C ASN A 64 -9.41 16.70 -3.46
N ASP A 65 -10.49 17.11 -2.78
CA ASP A 65 -11.33 18.22 -3.23
C ASP A 65 -10.60 19.57 -3.21
N GLN A 66 -9.64 19.76 -2.32
CA GLN A 66 -8.89 21.02 -2.20
C GLN A 66 -7.94 21.23 -3.38
N LEU A 67 -7.34 20.15 -3.86
CA LEU A 67 -6.43 20.16 -5.01
C LEU A 67 -7.15 19.83 -6.33
N ALA A 68 -8.45 19.54 -6.28
CA ALA A 68 -9.25 19.05 -7.40
C ALA A 68 -8.56 17.87 -8.13
N GLN A 69 -8.05 16.91 -7.36
CA GLN A 69 -7.22 15.80 -7.84
C GLN A 69 -7.79 14.46 -7.36
N VAL A 70 -7.59 13.43 -8.18
CA VAL A 70 -7.84 12.04 -7.80
C VAL A 70 -6.51 11.30 -7.81
N ASP A 71 -6.17 10.71 -6.67
CA ASP A 71 -5.01 9.84 -6.52
C ASP A 71 -5.43 8.38 -6.67
N ILE A 72 -4.67 7.64 -7.47
CA ILE A 72 -4.87 6.21 -7.70
C ILE A 72 -3.64 5.48 -7.21
N PHE A 73 -3.83 4.47 -6.37
CA PHE A 73 -2.77 3.73 -5.74
C PHE A 73 -2.72 2.30 -6.28
N GLN A 74 -1.51 1.85 -6.60
CA GLN A 74 -1.17 0.45 -6.85
C GLN A 74 -0.03 0.07 -5.91
N VAL A 75 -0.15 -1.09 -5.26
CA VAL A 75 0.83 -1.58 -4.30
C VAL A 75 1.36 -2.95 -4.72
N GLN A 76 2.68 -3.11 -4.68
CA GLN A 76 3.32 -4.38 -4.95
C GLN A 76 4.38 -4.70 -3.89
N LEU A 77 4.16 -5.80 -3.15
CA LEU A 77 5.13 -6.32 -2.18
C LEU A 77 5.95 -7.46 -2.80
N VAL A 78 7.26 -7.26 -2.93
CA VAL A 78 8.17 -8.29 -3.47
C VAL A 78 8.64 -9.21 -2.36
N LYS A 79 8.22 -10.48 -2.43
CA LYS A 79 8.55 -11.49 -1.42
C LYS A 79 9.85 -12.25 -1.69
N ALA A 80 10.28 -12.30 -2.95
CA ALA A 80 11.48 -13.03 -3.35
C ALA A 80 12.71 -12.12 -3.32
N VAL A 81 13.73 -12.49 -2.54
CA VAL A 81 14.98 -11.72 -2.38
C VAL A 81 15.72 -11.52 -3.71
N SER A 82 15.57 -12.46 -4.65
CA SER A 82 16.19 -12.38 -5.99
C SER A 82 15.40 -11.56 -7.01
N LYS A 83 14.19 -11.12 -6.66
CA LYS A 83 13.36 -10.31 -7.56
C LYS A 83 13.51 -8.83 -7.19
N THR A 84 13.68 -8.01 -8.21
CA THR A 84 13.62 -6.56 -8.11
C THR A 84 12.31 -6.07 -8.70
N LEU A 85 11.84 -4.91 -8.25
CA LEU A 85 10.69 -4.24 -8.83
C LEU A 85 11.18 -3.37 -10.00
N GLY A 86 10.75 -3.70 -11.22
CA GLY A 86 11.08 -2.95 -12.43
C GLY A 86 9.96 -2.01 -12.86
N ASP A 87 10.29 -1.07 -13.72
CA ASP A 87 9.37 -0.10 -14.33
C ASP A 87 8.22 -0.74 -15.11
N VAL A 88 8.45 -1.90 -15.74
CA VAL A 88 7.41 -2.67 -16.45
C VAL A 88 6.28 -3.11 -15.53
N ALA A 89 6.58 -3.44 -14.27
CA ALA A 89 5.57 -3.85 -13.30
C ALA A 89 4.73 -2.65 -12.83
N LEU A 90 5.37 -1.49 -12.63
CA LEU A 90 4.72 -0.25 -12.17
C LEU A 90 3.97 0.51 -13.27
N ARG A 91 4.30 0.30 -14.55
CA ARG A 91 3.63 0.97 -15.68
C ARG A 91 2.20 0.48 -15.94
N LYS A 92 1.79 -0.63 -15.33
CA LYS A 92 0.48 -1.23 -15.53
C LYS A 92 -0.47 -0.80 -14.42
N LEU A 93 -1.00 0.41 -14.57
CA LEU A 93 -2.31 0.80 -14.05
C LEU A 93 -3.41 0.32 -15.01
#